data_AF-A0AAJ1VC81-F1
#
_entry.id   AF-A0AAJ1VC81-F1
#
_cell.length_a   1.000
_cell.length_b   1.000
_cell.length_c   1.000
_cell.angle_alpha   90.00
_cell.angle_beta   90.00
_cell.angle_gamma   90.00
#
_symmetry.space_group_name_H-M   'P 1'
#
loop_
_entity.id
_entity.type
_entity.pdbx_description
1 polymer ?
#
loop_
_entity_poly.entity_id
_entity_poly.type
_entity_poly.pdbx_seq_one_letter_code
_entity_poly.pdbx_strand_id
1 'polypeptide(L)'
;MLNDKNSVEILKAFTNNQIDLIKAKYSKENSPILISVVNNEMVRIQKLFDHYRSMGIQNFVILDNNSTDGTKEWLCKQTDCEVYSTEETYTTQKREAWINRLISYYGFNRWYLVVDSDEHFVYQDMETNDINHFISQIKLKGYKRVRSLMLDMYPKSNVFSQTELDRNNDFISKYSYFDKNTYTINKESFGLIVQGGPRKRIFNLNVYLTKHPLFYFQHGDIQAHSHYQYPYKKNKDLPCFSALLHYKFLDSDISKYKERVKAGSFYNGSEEYRNYLNLFNNNESVNFFYEGSVKYENSNSLKEIKLLQKI
;
A
#
# COMPACT_ATOMS: atom_id res chain seq x y z
N MET A 1 12.74 17.90 -4.15
CA MET A 1 11.98 19.04 -4.72
C MET A 1 11.19 18.52 -5.91
N LEU A 2 9.88 18.79 -5.96
CA LEU A 2 9.08 18.50 -7.14
C LEU A 2 9.62 19.38 -8.28
N ASN A 3 10.02 18.77 -9.40
CA ASN A 3 10.33 19.52 -10.62
C ASN A 3 9.02 20.13 -11.16
N ASP A 4 9.04 21.32 -11.78
CA ASP A 4 7.84 22.04 -12.24
C ASP A 4 6.93 21.17 -13.12
N LYS A 5 7.52 20.25 -13.89
CA LYS A 5 6.80 19.27 -14.70
C LYS A 5 5.88 18.37 -13.86
N ASN A 6 6.30 17.94 -12.67
CA ASN A 6 5.52 17.05 -11.80
C ASN A 6 4.32 17.80 -11.19
N SER A 7 4.49 19.07 -10.83
CA SER A 7 3.40 19.88 -10.26
C SER A 7 2.30 20.12 -11.29
N VAL A 8 2.66 20.44 -12.54
CA VAL A 8 1.69 20.61 -13.63
C VAL A 8 0.97 19.30 -13.94
N GLU A 9 1.68 18.17 -13.91
CA GLU A 9 1.07 16.86 -14.11
C GLU A 9 0.01 16.54 -13.05
N ILE A 10 0.32 16.75 -11.76
CA ILE A 10 -0.65 16.54 -10.67
C ILE A 10 -1.90 17.40 -10.87
N LEU A 11 -1.74 18.68 -11.20
CA LEU A 11 -2.87 19.59 -11.41
C LEU A 11 -3.73 19.14 -12.59
N LYS A 12 -3.12 18.84 -13.75
CA LYS A 12 -3.84 18.32 -14.92
C LYS A 12 -4.54 17.01 -14.61
N ALA A 13 -3.89 16.12 -13.86
CA ALA A 13 -4.46 14.84 -13.48
C ALA A 13 -5.65 14.98 -12.52
N PHE A 14 -5.60 15.96 -11.63
CA PHE A 14 -6.71 16.26 -10.73
C PHE A 14 -7.89 16.90 -11.47
N THR A 15 -7.64 17.83 -12.41
CA THR A 15 -8.71 18.61 -13.05
C THR A 15 -9.23 18.03 -14.36
N ASN A 16 -8.35 17.49 -15.21
CA ASN A 16 -8.65 17.21 -16.62
C ASN A 16 -8.76 15.73 -16.95
N ASN A 17 -8.06 14.84 -16.22
CA ASN A 17 -8.13 13.41 -16.51
C ASN A 17 -9.56 12.90 -16.42
N GLN A 18 -9.93 12.00 -17.32
CA GLN A 18 -11.24 11.37 -17.24
C GLN A 18 -11.23 10.27 -16.17
N ILE A 19 -12.11 10.41 -15.18
CA ILE A 19 -12.38 9.40 -14.15
C ILE A 19 -13.88 9.18 -14.14
N ASP A 20 -14.31 8.03 -14.66
CA ASP A 20 -15.72 7.71 -14.83
C ASP A 20 -16.20 6.78 -13.71
N LEU A 21 -17.36 7.09 -13.15
CA LEU A 21 -18.05 6.18 -12.22
C LEU A 21 -18.69 5.04 -13.03
N ILE A 22 -18.17 3.82 -12.89
CA ILE A 22 -18.66 2.63 -13.59
C ILE A 22 -19.77 1.95 -12.80
N LYS A 23 -19.64 1.95 -11.47
CA LYS A 23 -20.62 1.35 -10.56
C LYS A 23 -20.69 2.15 -9.28
N ALA A 24 -21.87 2.67 -8.96
CA ALA A 24 -22.19 3.20 -7.63
C ALA A 24 -22.51 2.06 -6.64
N LYS A 25 -22.20 2.28 -5.36
CA LYS A 25 -22.68 1.40 -4.28
C LYS A 25 -24.00 1.91 -3.67
N TYR A 26 -24.73 1.03 -3.00
CA TYR A 26 -26.08 1.33 -2.47
C TYR A 26 -26.12 1.78 -1.00
N SER A 27 -25.02 1.74 -0.23
CA SER A 27 -25.02 2.11 1.20
C SER A 27 -23.90 3.09 1.59
N LYS A 28 -24.18 3.87 2.64
CA LYS A 28 -23.21 4.74 3.35
C LYS A 28 -23.06 4.23 4.78
N GLU A 29 -22.09 3.35 4.98
CA GLU A 29 -21.79 2.80 6.30
C GLU A 29 -20.81 3.67 7.08
N ASN A 30 -20.83 3.56 8.41
CA ASN A 30 -19.99 4.36 9.32
C ASN A 30 -18.58 3.78 9.50
N SER A 31 -17.99 3.20 8.46
CA SER A 31 -16.59 2.74 8.42
C SER A 31 -15.70 3.72 7.64
N PRO A 32 -14.37 3.67 7.80
CA PRO A 32 -13.45 4.36 6.90
C PRO A 32 -13.71 4.00 5.45
N ILE A 33 -13.48 4.96 4.55
CA ILE A 33 -13.50 4.71 3.10
C ILE A 33 -12.13 4.19 2.70
N LEU A 34 -12.08 2.95 2.20
CA LEU A 34 -10.88 2.40 1.61
C LEU A 34 -10.78 2.85 0.15
N ILE A 35 -9.63 3.46 -0.21
CA ILE A 35 -9.33 3.84 -1.58
C ILE A 35 -8.11 3.05 -2.07
N SER A 36 -8.22 2.44 -3.24
CA SER A 36 -7.09 1.82 -3.94
C SER A 36 -7.16 2.08 -5.44
N VAL A 37 -5.99 2.14 -6.08
CA VAL A 37 -5.84 2.25 -7.54
C VAL A 37 -5.22 0.96 -8.04
N VAL A 38 -5.87 0.29 -8.98
CA VAL A 38 -5.50 -1.07 -9.41
C VAL A 38 -5.33 -1.15 -10.92
N ASN A 39 -4.44 -2.05 -11.36
CA ASN A 39 -4.28 -2.43 -12.76
C ASN A 39 -3.85 -3.90 -12.81
N ASN A 40 -4.70 -4.76 -13.38
CA ASN A 40 -4.43 -6.19 -13.52
C ASN A 40 -4.05 -6.88 -12.19
N GLU A 41 -4.93 -6.80 -11.20
CA GLU A 41 -4.68 -7.27 -9.83
C GLU A 41 -5.57 -8.44 -9.43
N MET A 42 -6.09 -9.22 -10.38
CA MET A 42 -7.01 -10.34 -10.09
C MET A 42 -6.45 -11.30 -9.03
N VAL A 43 -5.14 -11.54 -9.06
CA VAL A 43 -4.43 -12.40 -8.09
C VAL A 43 -4.54 -11.88 -6.65
N ARG A 44 -4.52 -10.55 -6.46
CA ARG A 44 -4.47 -9.92 -5.13
C ARG A 44 -5.82 -9.40 -4.65
N ILE A 45 -6.64 -8.90 -5.57
CA ILE A 45 -7.80 -8.08 -5.24
C ILE A 45 -8.81 -8.84 -4.37
N GLN A 46 -8.97 -10.15 -4.59
CA GLN A 46 -9.86 -10.98 -3.79
C GLN A 46 -9.38 -11.06 -2.34
N LYS A 47 -8.08 -11.34 -2.14
CA LYS A 47 -7.45 -11.42 -0.81
C LYS A 47 -7.42 -10.07 -0.09
N LEU A 48 -7.23 -8.99 -0.84
CA LEU A 48 -7.31 -7.63 -0.32
C LEU A 48 -8.72 -7.35 0.24
N PHE A 49 -9.77 -7.65 -0.52
CA PHE A 49 -11.14 -7.47 -0.06
C PHE A 49 -11.46 -8.34 1.17
N ASP A 50 -11.06 -9.61 1.16
CA ASP A 50 -11.26 -10.51 2.31
C ASP A 50 -10.61 -9.94 3.59
N HIS A 51 -9.35 -9.50 3.48
CA HIS A 51 -8.59 -8.90 4.58
C HIS A 51 -9.30 -7.67 5.16
N TYR A 52 -9.68 -6.73 4.29
CA TYR A 52 -10.29 -5.48 4.75
C TYR A 52 -11.74 -5.65 5.24
N ARG A 53 -12.51 -6.57 4.67
CA ARG A 53 -13.82 -6.96 5.19
C ARG A 53 -13.71 -7.57 6.58
N SER A 54 -12.76 -8.48 6.81
CA SER A 54 -12.53 -9.04 8.16
C SER A 54 -12.11 -7.99 9.20
N MET A 55 -11.49 -6.90 8.75
CA MET A 55 -11.10 -5.77 9.60
C MET A 55 -12.29 -4.82 9.89
N GLY A 56 -13.44 -5.01 9.24
CA GLY A 56 -14.63 -4.16 9.40
C GLY A 56 -14.75 -3.01 8.40
N ILE A 57 -13.97 -3.00 7.31
CA ILE A 57 -14.19 -2.06 6.21
C ILE A 57 -15.41 -2.49 5.41
N GLN A 58 -16.32 -1.54 5.18
CA GLN A 58 -17.58 -1.75 4.45
C GLN A 58 -17.72 -0.80 3.25
N ASN A 59 -16.75 0.09 3.06
CA ASN A 59 -16.79 1.16 2.07
C ASN A 59 -15.55 1.08 1.17
N PHE A 60 -15.65 0.34 0.06
CA PHE A 60 -14.57 0.26 -0.93
C PHE A 60 -14.81 1.24 -2.07
N VAL A 61 -13.76 1.96 -2.44
CA VAL A 61 -13.70 2.89 -3.57
C VAL A 61 -12.47 2.52 -4.37
N ILE A 62 -12.69 1.86 -5.50
CA ILE A 62 -11.58 1.34 -6.31
C ILE A 62 -11.55 2.06 -7.64
N LEU A 63 -10.38 2.60 -7.99
CA LEU A 63 -10.10 3.15 -9.31
C LEU A 63 -9.37 2.10 -10.13
N ASP A 64 -10.06 1.53 -11.11
CA ASP A 64 -9.47 0.63 -12.11
C ASP A 64 -8.78 1.43 -13.21
N ASN A 65 -7.46 1.30 -13.33
CA ASN A 65 -6.69 1.95 -14.37
C ASN A 65 -6.44 0.98 -15.54
N ASN A 66 -7.48 0.79 -16.36
CA ASN A 66 -7.44 0.01 -17.60
C ASN A 66 -7.02 -1.46 -17.41
N SER A 67 -7.64 -2.17 -16.46
CA SER A 67 -7.40 -3.62 -16.31
C SER A 67 -8.01 -4.40 -17.47
N THR A 68 -7.32 -5.49 -17.84
CA THR A 68 -7.68 -6.42 -18.93
C THR A 68 -7.72 -7.89 -18.47
N ASP A 69 -7.50 -8.16 -17.19
CA ASP A 69 -7.42 -9.51 -16.60
C ASP A 69 -8.71 -9.96 -15.90
N GLY A 70 -9.80 -9.21 -16.04
CA GLY A 70 -11.06 -9.45 -15.34
C GLY A 70 -11.22 -8.68 -14.02
N THR A 71 -10.19 -7.94 -13.56
CA THR A 71 -10.21 -7.23 -12.25
C THR A 71 -11.43 -6.31 -12.15
N LYS A 72 -11.68 -5.50 -13.17
CA LYS A 72 -12.80 -4.55 -13.22
C LYS A 72 -14.15 -5.25 -13.15
N GLU A 73 -14.32 -6.33 -13.89
CA GLU A 73 -15.55 -7.13 -13.95
C GLU A 73 -15.85 -7.78 -12.59
N TRP A 74 -14.81 -8.25 -11.90
CA TRP A 74 -14.94 -8.80 -10.55
C TRP A 74 -15.31 -7.72 -9.53
N LEU A 75 -14.67 -6.56 -9.59
CA LEU A 75 -14.98 -5.40 -8.73
C LEU A 75 -16.44 -4.96 -8.88
N CYS A 76 -16.95 -4.92 -10.12
CA CYS A 76 -18.33 -4.54 -10.39
C CYS A 76 -19.36 -5.51 -9.77
N LYS A 77 -18.97 -6.74 -9.42
CA LYS A 77 -19.85 -7.70 -8.72
C LYS A 77 -19.91 -7.48 -7.19
N GLN A 78 -18.99 -6.71 -6.60
CA GLN A 78 -18.89 -6.54 -5.15
C GLN A 78 -19.87 -5.48 -4.61
N THR A 79 -20.86 -5.85 -3.81
CA THR A 79 -21.96 -4.96 -3.37
C THR A 79 -21.51 -3.76 -2.53
N ASP A 80 -20.37 -3.88 -1.86
CA ASP A 80 -19.72 -2.90 -0.99
C ASP A 80 -18.67 -2.03 -1.71
N CYS A 81 -18.53 -2.19 -3.02
CA CYS A 81 -17.55 -1.49 -3.86
C CYS A 81 -18.20 -0.49 -4.81
N GLU A 82 -17.74 0.76 -4.72
CA GLU A 82 -17.88 1.75 -5.78
C GLU A 82 -16.67 1.66 -6.72
N VAL A 83 -16.91 1.59 -8.02
CA VAL A 83 -15.87 1.37 -9.03
C VAL A 83 -15.79 2.58 -9.94
N TYR A 84 -14.62 3.18 -9.98
CA TYR A 84 -14.24 4.20 -10.96
C TYR A 84 -13.29 3.58 -11.98
N SER A 85 -13.22 4.17 -13.17
CA SER A 85 -12.24 3.78 -14.17
C SER A 85 -11.56 4.97 -14.82
N THR A 86 -10.33 4.77 -15.27
CA THR A 86 -9.59 5.74 -16.07
C THR A 86 -8.69 5.03 -17.07
N GLU A 87 -8.67 5.51 -18.32
CA GLU A 87 -7.79 5.03 -19.40
C GLU A 87 -6.47 5.81 -19.47
N GLU A 88 -6.27 6.73 -18.53
CA GLU A 88 -5.10 7.58 -18.47
C GLU A 88 -3.82 6.80 -18.21
N THR A 89 -2.72 7.25 -18.82
CA THR A 89 -1.41 6.65 -18.58
C THR A 89 -1.02 6.79 -17.11
N TYR A 90 -0.57 5.71 -16.49
CA TYR A 90 -0.15 5.70 -15.10
C TYR A 90 1.16 6.46 -14.89
N THR A 91 1.18 7.31 -13.86
CA THR A 91 2.39 7.80 -13.18
C THR A 91 2.11 7.89 -11.68
N THR A 92 3.17 7.88 -10.84
CA THR A 92 3.00 8.10 -9.40
C THR A 92 2.30 9.43 -9.09
N GLN A 93 2.58 10.47 -9.86
CA GLN A 93 1.98 11.80 -9.71
C GLN A 93 0.48 11.78 -10.04
N LYS A 94 0.10 11.17 -11.16
CA LYS A 94 -1.31 11.02 -11.56
C LYS A 94 -2.10 10.19 -10.54
N ARG A 95 -1.52 9.10 -10.03
CA ARG A 95 -2.15 8.26 -9.00
C ARG A 95 -2.54 9.08 -7.76
N GLU A 96 -1.62 9.89 -7.22
CA GLU A 96 -1.93 10.74 -6.06
C GLU A 96 -3.00 11.78 -6.40
N ALA A 97 -2.99 12.36 -7.60
CA ALA A 97 -4.02 13.30 -8.04
C ALA A 97 -5.41 12.65 -8.13
N TRP A 98 -5.51 11.44 -8.69
CA TRP A 98 -6.76 10.70 -8.76
C TRP A 98 -7.32 10.37 -7.38
N ILE A 99 -6.45 9.95 -6.44
CA ILE A 99 -6.84 9.70 -5.04
C ILE A 99 -7.38 10.98 -4.40
N ASN A 100 -6.70 12.13 -4.56
CA ASN A 100 -7.19 13.40 -4.03
C ASN A 100 -8.53 13.81 -4.66
N ARG A 101 -8.77 13.51 -5.93
CA ARG A 101 -10.05 13.77 -6.60
C ARG A 101 -11.18 12.90 -6.04
N LEU A 102 -10.91 11.64 -5.74
CA LEU A 102 -11.87 10.78 -5.04
C LEU A 102 -12.13 11.30 -3.61
N ILE A 103 -11.09 11.67 -2.86
CA ILE A 103 -11.24 12.26 -1.53
C ILE A 103 -12.06 13.56 -1.57
N SER A 104 -11.83 14.43 -2.56
CA SER A 104 -12.60 15.68 -2.68
C SER A 104 -14.08 15.42 -2.99
N TYR A 105 -14.39 14.37 -3.75
CA TYR A 105 -15.76 13.93 -4.02
C TYR A 105 -16.46 13.37 -2.77
N TYR A 106 -15.79 12.51 -1.99
CA TYR A 106 -16.38 11.94 -0.76
C TYR A 106 -16.34 12.86 0.46
N GLY A 107 -15.57 13.94 0.38
CA GLY A 107 -15.57 15.04 1.32
C GLY A 107 -14.58 14.90 2.49
N PHE A 108 -14.59 15.93 3.32
CA PHE A 108 -13.66 16.11 4.44
C PHE A 108 -14.30 15.66 5.77
N ASN A 109 -13.51 15.74 6.84
CA ASN A 109 -13.88 15.41 8.22
C ASN A 109 -14.31 13.94 8.38
N ARG A 110 -13.52 13.04 7.79
CA ARG A 110 -13.73 11.58 7.86
C ARG A 110 -12.44 10.79 7.72
N TRP A 111 -12.50 9.52 8.10
CA TRP A 111 -11.39 8.58 8.00
C TRP A 111 -11.32 7.95 6.62
N TYR A 112 -10.12 7.94 6.06
CA TYR A 112 -9.76 7.24 4.83
C TYR A 112 -8.66 6.24 5.11
N LEU A 113 -8.71 5.12 4.39
CA LEU A 113 -7.66 4.12 4.33
C LEU A 113 -7.18 4.00 2.88
N VAL A 114 -6.00 4.53 2.57
CA VAL A 114 -5.44 4.50 1.21
C VAL A 114 -4.30 3.49 1.15
N VAL A 115 -4.45 2.46 0.32
CA VAL A 115 -3.50 1.34 0.21
C VAL A 115 -3.30 0.91 -1.23
N ASP A 116 -2.10 0.40 -1.54
CA ASP A 116 -1.84 -0.27 -2.82
C ASP A 116 -2.42 -1.70 -2.82
N SER A 117 -2.62 -2.29 -3.99
CA SER A 117 -3.24 -3.63 -4.12
C SER A 117 -2.41 -4.76 -3.53
N ASP A 118 -1.12 -4.52 -3.31
CA ASP A 118 -0.15 -5.42 -2.69
C ASP A 118 0.06 -5.15 -1.21
N GLU A 119 -0.80 -4.36 -0.55
CA GLU A 119 -0.65 -3.97 0.84
C GLU A 119 -1.82 -4.36 1.73
N HIS A 120 -1.52 -5.09 2.81
CA HIS A 120 -2.48 -5.43 3.86
C HIS A 120 -2.13 -4.65 5.13
N PHE A 121 -2.99 -3.69 5.50
CA PHE A 121 -2.85 -2.92 6.74
C PHE A 121 -3.10 -3.82 7.95
N VAL A 122 -2.19 -3.79 8.92
CA VAL A 122 -2.28 -4.62 10.13
C VAL A 122 -1.89 -3.79 11.35
N TYR A 123 -2.52 -4.08 12.47
CA TYR A 123 -2.23 -3.49 13.76
C TYR A 123 -2.37 -4.56 14.84
N GLN A 124 -1.73 -4.32 15.98
CA GLN A 124 -1.72 -5.29 17.06
C GLN A 124 -3.15 -5.54 17.59
N ASP A 125 -3.46 -6.82 17.85
CA ASP A 125 -4.75 -7.31 18.35
C ASP A 125 -5.94 -7.10 17.39
N MET A 126 -5.69 -7.01 16.06
CA MET A 126 -6.75 -6.81 15.06
C MET A 126 -7.72 -7.98 14.92
N GLU A 127 -7.35 -9.17 15.39
CA GLU A 127 -8.22 -10.35 15.38
C GLU A 127 -9.40 -10.21 16.35
N THR A 128 -9.27 -9.36 17.37
CA THR A 128 -10.32 -9.10 18.37
C THR A 128 -10.81 -7.65 18.38
N ASN A 129 -10.14 -6.75 17.65
CA ASN A 129 -10.48 -5.33 17.58
C ASN A 129 -10.57 -4.88 16.13
N ASP A 130 -11.77 -4.47 15.71
CA ASP A 130 -12.01 -3.97 14.36
C ASP A 130 -11.35 -2.58 14.12
N ILE A 131 -11.42 -2.11 12.88
CA ILE A 131 -10.81 -0.85 12.47
C ILE A 131 -11.41 0.36 13.20
N ASN A 132 -12.69 0.30 13.57
CA ASN A 132 -13.37 1.39 14.26
C ASN A 132 -12.91 1.48 15.71
N HIS A 133 -12.71 0.33 16.38
CA HIS A 133 -12.07 0.27 17.69
C HIS A 133 -10.66 0.85 17.62
N PHE A 134 -9.84 0.42 16.67
CA PHE A 134 -8.49 0.97 16.49
C PHE A 134 -8.51 2.50 16.29
N ILE A 135 -9.39 3.01 15.42
CA ILE A 135 -9.59 4.45 15.21
C ILE A 135 -10.03 5.17 16.49
N SER A 136 -10.87 4.55 17.32
CA SER A 136 -11.29 5.13 18.59
C SER A 136 -10.11 5.34 19.53
N GLN A 137 -9.18 4.38 19.61
CA GLN A 137 -7.96 4.49 20.41
C GLN A 137 -7.01 5.57 19.86
N ILE A 138 -6.86 5.64 18.54
CA ILE A 138 -6.10 6.69 17.85
C ILE A 138 -6.66 8.08 18.20
N LYS A 139 -8.00 8.24 18.17
CA LYS A 139 -8.69 9.48 18.53
C LYS A 139 -8.48 9.84 20.01
N LEU A 140 -8.58 8.87 20.92
CA LEU A 140 -8.38 9.09 22.35
C LEU A 140 -6.98 9.62 22.67
N LYS A 141 -5.96 9.19 21.91
CA LYS A 141 -4.60 9.75 22.01
C LYS A 141 -4.39 11.07 21.25
N GLY A 142 -5.43 11.61 20.61
CA GLY A 142 -5.37 12.88 19.88
C GLY A 142 -4.72 12.80 18.48
N TYR A 143 -4.45 11.60 17.97
CA TYR A 143 -3.86 11.42 16.65
C TYR A 143 -4.92 11.47 15.54
N LYS A 144 -4.51 11.96 14.36
CA LYS A 144 -5.35 12.04 13.15
C LYS A 144 -4.74 11.32 11.95
N ARG A 145 -3.54 10.78 12.10
CA ARG A 145 -2.81 10.05 11.08
C ARG A 145 -2.14 8.88 11.76
N VAL A 146 -2.11 7.74 11.08
CA VAL A 146 -1.45 6.54 11.57
C VAL A 146 -0.21 6.33 10.73
N ARG A 147 0.96 6.44 11.36
CA ARG A 147 2.22 6.05 10.73
C ARG A 147 2.33 4.54 10.73
N SER A 148 2.67 3.98 9.58
CA SER A 148 2.81 2.54 9.36
C SER A 148 4.18 2.20 8.79
N LEU A 149 4.69 1.03 9.19
CA LEU A 149 5.88 0.41 8.60
C LEU A 149 5.48 -0.54 7.48
N MET A 150 6.03 -0.37 6.29
CA MET A 150 5.94 -1.37 5.22
C MET A 150 6.85 -2.55 5.56
N LEU A 151 6.24 -3.72 5.74
CA LEU A 151 6.90 -5.00 5.96
C LEU A 151 6.91 -5.75 4.64
N ASP A 152 8.06 -5.79 3.98
CA ASP A 152 8.20 -6.57 2.76
C ASP A 152 8.09 -8.07 3.07
N MET A 153 7.09 -8.69 2.46
CA MET A 153 6.76 -10.08 2.69
C MET A 153 7.49 -10.98 1.68
N TYR A 154 8.12 -12.05 2.18
CA TYR A 154 8.89 -12.99 1.36
C TYR A 154 8.72 -14.44 1.87
N PRO A 155 9.00 -15.45 1.03
CA PRO A 155 8.93 -16.85 1.45
C PRO A 155 10.19 -17.26 2.22
N LYS A 156 10.11 -18.39 2.94
CA LYS A 156 11.30 -18.99 3.56
C LYS A 156 12.26 -19.61 2.54
N SER A 157 11.72 -20.07 1.41
CA SER A 157 12.47 -20.61 0.28
C SER A 157 12.99 -19.49 -0.62
N ASN A 158 13.66 -19.87 -1.72
CA ASN A 158 14.05 -18.93 -2.76
C ASN A 158 12.82 -18.20 -3.33
N VAL A 159 12.96 -16.89 -3.49
CA VAL A 159 11.99 -16.09 -4.25
C VAL A 159 12.04 -16.53 -5.71
N PHE A 160 10.90 -16.63 -6.39
CA PHE A 160 10.76 -17.12 -7.77
C PHE A 160 10.95 -18.63 -7.98
N SER A 161 10.96 -19.42 -6.90
CA SER A 161 10.84 -20.87 -7.02
C SER A 161 9.38 -21.26 -7.34
N GLN A 162 9.14 -21.60 -8.61
CA GLN A 162 7.88 -22.23 -9.03
C GLN A 162 7.71 -23.54 -8.27
N THR A 163 6.71 -23.60 -7.39
CA THR A 163 6.37 -24.83 -6.66
C THR A 163 4.90 -25.11 -6.87
N GLU A 164 4.48 -26.38 -6.84
CA GLU A 164 3.09 -26.78 -7.14
C GLU A 164 2.03 -26.14 -6.22
N LEU A 165 2.43 -25.53 -5.09
CA LEU A 165 1.63 -24.69 -4.20
C LEU A 165 0.97 -23.49 -4.92
N ASP A 166 1.46 -23.10 -6.09
CA ASP A 166 0.95 -21.98 -6.89
C ASP A 166 -0.49 -22.22 -7.43
N ARG A 167 -1.02 -23.45 -7.37
CA ARG A 167 -2.37 -23.78 -7.89
C ARG A 167 -3.54 -23.24 -7.07
N ASN A 168 -3.34 -22.89 -5.80
CA ASN A 168 -4.40 -22.36 -4.93
C ASN A 168 -4.36 -20.83 -4.77
N ASN A 169 -3.43 -20.13 -5.44
CA ASN A 169 -3.27 -18.66 -5.36
C ASN A 169 -3.15 -18.08 -3.93
N ASP A 170 -2.78 -18.87 -2.94
CA ASP A 170 -2.63 -18.38 -1.56
C ASP A 170 -1.22 -17.84 -1.31
N PHE A 171 -0.91 -16.71 -1.96
CA PHE A 171 0.37 -16.04 -1.79
C PHE A 171 0.59 -15.56 -0.34
N ILE A 172 -0.46 -15.37 0.45
CA ILE A 172 -0.33 -14.89 1.83
C ILE A 172 0.40 -15.93 2.70
N SER A 173 0.09 -17.21 2.55
CA SER A 173 0.75 -18.27 3.32
C SER A 173 2.17 -18.57 2.84
N LYS A 174 2.42 -18.47 1.52
CA LYS A 174 3.76 -18.66 0.93
C LYS A 174 4.70 -17.52 1.34
N TYR A 175 4.26 -16.26 1.20
CA TYR A 175 5.04 -15.06 1.48
C TYR A 175 4.72 -14.55 2.89
N SER A 176 5.04 -15.37 3.90
CA SER A 176 4.65 -15.11 5.29
C SER A 176 5.80 -14.65 6.18
N TYR A 177 6.98 -14.31 5.64
CA TYR A 177 8.14 -13.90 6.44
C TYR A 177 8.50 -12.43 6.21
N PHE A 178 9.02 -11.78 7.25
CA PHE A 178 9.49 -10.39 7.23
C PHE A 178 10.73 -10.20 8.12
N ASP A 179 11.52 -9.14 7.86
CA ASP A 179 12.68 -8.77 8.69
C ASP A 179 12.22 -8.14 10.01
N LYS A 180 12.79 -8.55 11.16
CA LYS A 180 12.45 -7.94 12.47
C LYS A 180 13.34 -6.78 12.92
N ASN A 181 14.58 -6.71 12.42
CA ASN A 181 15.64 -5.88 13.03
C ASN A 181 16.59 -5.17 12.05
N THR A 182 16.24 -5.03 10.78
CA THR A 182 17.11 -4.41 9.74
C THR A 182 16.66 -3.00 9.34
N TYR A 183 15.87 -2.34 10.20
CA TYR A 183 15.29 -1.03 9.92
C TYR A 183 15.96 0.10 10.68
N THR A 184 16.08 1.26 10.05
CA THR A 184 16.63 2.49 10.63
C THR A 184 15.65 3.64 10.46
N ILE A 185 15.53 4.53 11.45
CA ILE A 185 14.69 5.73 11.39
C ILE A 185 15.57 6.94 11.06
N ASN A 186 15.17 7.71 10.05
CA ASN A 186 15.71 9.02 9.72
C ASN A 186 14.65 10.11 9.95
N LYS A 187 15.09 11.28 10.41
CA LYS A 187 14.21 12.44 10.61
C LYS A 187 14.27 13.34 9.38
N GLU A 188 13.15 13.47 8.70
CA GLU A 188 12.99 14.32 7.53
C GLU A 188 12.13 15.54 7.83
N SER A 189 12.18 16.54 6.95
CA SER A 189 11.32 17.72 7.04
C SER A 189 9.81 17.39 7.02
N PHE A 190 9.46 16.25 6.42
CA PHE A 190 8.09 15.77 6.25
C PHE A 190 7.64 14.68 7.24
N GLY A 191 8.50 14.24 8.17
CA GLY A 191 8.17 13.25 9.21
C GLY A 191 9.33 12.31 9.55
N LEU A 192 9.04 11.30 10.38
CA LEU A 192 9.97 10.19 10.67
C LEU A 192 9.85 9.13 9.58
N ILE A 193 10.97 8.81 8.92
CA ILE A 193 11.02 7.88 7.79
C ILE A 193 11.85 6.67 8.15
N VAL A 194 11.29 5.49 7.94
CA VAL A 194 11.99 4.22 8.06
C VAL A 194 12.59 3.85 6.72
N GLN A 195 13.82 3.36 6.74
CA GLN A 195 14.52 2.72 5.62
C GLN A 195 15.13 1.40 6.11
N GLY A 196 15.65 0.58 5.20
CA GLY A 196 16.29 -0.70 5.55
C GLY A 196 15.54 -1.89 4.98
N GLY A 197 15.34 -2.92 5.80
CA GLY A 197 14.62 -4.13 5.42
C GLY A 197 15.32 -4.92 4.29
N PRO A 198 14.58 -5.83 3.63
CA PRO A 198 15.08 -6.57 2.47
C PRO A 198 15.55 -5.65 1.34
N ARG A 199 14.95 -4.46 1.19
CA ARG A 199 15.34 -3.47 0.18
C ARG A 199 16.79 -3.04 0.30
N LYS A 200 17.24 -2.78 1.52
CA LYS A 200 18.64 -2.44 1.77
C LYS A 200 19.52 -3.68 1.79
N ARG A 201 19.11 -4.74 2.47
CA ARG A 201 19.92 -5.94 2.71
C ARG A 201 20.24 -6.71 1.41
N ILE A 202 19.28 -6.80 0.50
CA ILE A 202 19.40 -7.62 -0.72
C ILE A 202 19.71 -6.76 -1.95
N PHE A 203 19.12 -5.58 -2.07
CA PHE A 203 19.23 -4.75 -3.28
C PHE A 203 20.08 -3.50 -3.08
N ASN A 204 20.61 -3.26 -1.88
CA ASN A 204 21.33 -2.05 -1.52
C ASN A 204 20.53 -0.74 -1.75
N LEU A 205 19.19 -0.81 -1.71
CA LEU A 205 18.31 0.33 -1.94
C LEU A 205 17.84 0.97 -0.64
N ASN A 206 17.92 2.30 -0.59
CA ASN A 206 17.42 3.10 0.53
C ASN A 206 16.03 3.68 0.20
N VAL A 207 15.02 2.82 0.05
CA VAL A 207 13.63 3.24 -0.20
C VAL A 207 12.92 3.64 1.10
N TYR A 208 11.89 4.46 1.00
CA TYR A 208 11.04 4.81 2.13
C TYR A 208 10.09 3.66 2.45
N LEU A 209 10.14 3.19 3.69
CA LEU A 209 9.28 2.13 4.24
C LEU A 209 8.24 2.68 5.23
N THR A 210 8.11 3.99 5.33
CA THR A 210 7.04 4.63 6.12
C THR A 210 5.89 5.04 5.22
N LYS A 211 4.66 4.68 5.59
CA LYS A 211 3.43 5.17 4.96
C LYS A 211 2.47 5.75 6.01
N HIS A 212 1.50 6.53 5.54
CA HIS A 212 0.40 7.05 6.36
C HIS A 212 -0.96 6.61 5.77
N PRO A 213 -1.27 5.30 5.75
CA PRO A 213 -2.40 4.76 5.00
C PRO A 213 -3.75 5.13 5.65
N LEU A 214 -3.83 5.19 6.98
CA LEU A 214 -5.05 5.52 7.72
C LEU A 214 -4.99 6.95 8.28
N PHE A 215 -5.96 7.78 7.94
CA PHE A 215 -5.96 9.19 8.33
C PHE A 215 -7.35 9.82 8.36
N TYR A 216 -7.54 10.76 9.28
CA TYR A 216 -8.68 11.66 9.32
C TYR A 216 -8.38 12.89 8.47
N PHE A 217 -9.03 12.97 7.31
CA PHE A 217 -8.77 14.03 6.33
C PHE A 217 -9.60 15.26 6.64
N GLN A 218 -8.97 16.40 6.85
CA GLN A 218 -9.62 17.67 7.17
C GLN A 218 -9.40 18.71 6.07
N HIS A 219 -10.14 19.82 6.13
CA HIS A 219 -9.86 20.98 5.28
C HIS A 219 -8.38 21.42 5.43
N GLY A 220 -7.73 21.69 4.30
CA GLY A 220 -6.32 22.04 4.23
C GLY A 220 -5.35 20.85 4.23
N ASP A 221 -5.84 19.62 4.38
CA ASP A 221 -5.03 18.42 4.14
C ASP A 221 -4.94 18.11 2.65
N ILE A 222 -3.79 17.57 2.23
CA ILE A 222 -3.56 17.06 0.88
C ILE A 222 -2.86 15.71 1.02
N GLN A 223 -3.38 14.70 0.33
CA GLN A 223 -2.72 13.41 0.17
C GLN A 223 -1.56 13.59 -0.83
N ALA A 224 -0.48 14.24 -0.39
CA ALA A 224 0.62 14.66 -1.26
C ALA A 224 1.45 13.48 -1.76
N HIS A 225 1.68 12.49 -0.90
CA HIS A 225 2.36 11.25 -1.22
C HIS A 225 1.91 10.16 -0.23
N SER A 226 1.83 8.91 -0.67
CA SER A 226 1.66 7.75 0.22
C SER A 226 2.60 7.71 1.44
N HIS A 227 3.85 8.19 1.33
CA HIS A 227 4.83 8.20 2.41
C HIS A 227 4.67 9.39 3.37
N TYR A 228 4.07 10.49 2.93
CA TYR A 228 3.92 11.70 3.73
C TYR A 228 2.76 12.59 3.23
N GLN A 229 1.93 13.04 4.16
CA GLN A 229 0.78 13.89 3.86
C GLN A 229 1.03 15.34 4.24
N TYR A 230 0.52 16.28 3.45
CA TYR A 230 0.54 17.70 3.80
C TYR A 230 -0.68 18.06 4.68
N PRO A 231 -0.57 18.96 5.67
CA PRO A 231 0.64 19.66 6.11
C PRO A 231 1.55 18.76 6.94
N TYR A 232 2.85 18.81 6.64
CA TYR A 232 3.87 17.92 7.22
C TYR A 232 4.00 17.99 8.74
N LYS A 233 3.61 19.12 9.35
CA LYS A 233 3.58 19.26 10.81
C LYS A 233 2.74 18.18 11.51
N LYS A 234 1.70 17.66 10.84
CA LYS A 234 0.84 16.59 11.36
C LYS A 234 1.49 15.20 11.32
N ASN A 235 2.62 15.04 10.61
CA ASN A 235 3.39 13.79 10.56
C ASN A 235 4.54 13.77 11.58
N LYS A 236 4.88 14.92 12.17
CA LYS A 236 5.99 15.05 13.10
C LYS A 236 5.73 14.21 14.34
N ASP A 237 6.74 13.45 14.73
CA ASP A 237 6.78 12.66 15.97
C ASP A 237 5.62 11.67 16.14
N LEU A 238 4.94 11.29 15.05
CA LEU A 238 3.93 10.24 15.08
C LEU A 238 4.59 8.90 15.47
N PRO A 239 4.11 8.20 16.51
CA PRO A 239 4.53 6.83 16.77
C PRO A 239 4.10 5.91 15.62
N CYS A 240 4.79 4.79 15.45
CA CYS A 240 4.43 3.79 14.45
C CYS A 240 3.48 2.76 15.08
N PHE A 241 2.18 2.87 14.82
CA PHE A 241 1.16 2.04 15.49
C PHE A 241 0.71 0.82 14.67
N SER A 242 1.17 0.71 13.43
CA SER A 242 0.67 -0.27 12.47
C SER A 242 1.74 -0.64 11.45
N ALA A 243 1.46 -1.66 10.66
CA ALA A 243 2.27 -2.07 9.53
C ALA A 243 1.41 -2.27 8.27
N LEU A 244 2.08 -2.34 7.12
CA LEU A 244 1.53 -2.80 5.86
C LEU A 244 2.30 -4.06 5.47
N LEU A 245 1.67 -5.23 5.48
CA LEU A 245 2.25 -6.42 4.88
C LEU A 245 2.27 -6.18 3.37
N HIS A 246 3.46 -6.09 2.80
CA HIS A 246 3.68 -5.64 1.43
C HIS A 246 4.17 -6.81 0.56
N TYR A 247 3.25 -7.34 -0.25
CA TYR A 247 3.43 -8.53 -1.09
C TYR A 247 4.01 -8.17 -2.45
N LYS A 248 5.19 -7.54 -2.43
CA LYS A 248 5.80 -7.00 -3.65
C LYS A 248 6.52 -8.08 -4.47
N PHE A 249 7.01 -9.14 -3.85
CA PHE A 249 7.94 -10.08 -4.47
C PHE A 249 7.27 -11.39 -4.91
N LEU A 250 6.02 -11.34 -5.39
CA LEU A 250 5.33 -12.53 -5.87
C LEU A 250 5.94 -13.01 -7.17
N ASP A 251 5.88 -14.31 -7.42
CA ASP A 251 6.54 -14.88 -8.59
C ASP A 251 5.98 -14.33 -9.92
N SER A 252 4.68 -14.01 -9.92
CA SER A 252 3.96 -13.38 -11.02
C SER A 252 4.42 -11.94 -11.31
N ASP A 253 5.06 -11.24 -10.37
CA ASP A 253 5.41 -9.84 -10.52
C ASP A 253 6.62 -9.58 -11.42
N ILE A 254 7.43 -10.59 -11.77
CA ILE A 254 8.56 -10.40 -12.70
C ILE A 254 8.07 -9.79 -14.02
N SER A 255 6.94 -10.26 -14.53
CA SER A 255 6.32 -9.75 -15.76
C SER A 255 5.98 -8.27 -15.61
N LYS A 256 5.28 -7.90 -14.52
CA LYS A 256 4.94 -6.53 -14.15
C LYS A 256 6.18 -5.65 -14.03
N TYR A 257 7.26 -6.14 -13.44
CA TYR A 257 8.50 -5.38 -13.31
C TYR A 257 9.14 -5.03 -14.65
N LYS A 258 9.15 -5.98 -15.61
CA LYS A 258 9.64 -5.73 -16.97
C LYS A 258 8.85 -4.63 -17.66
N GLU A 259 7.53 -4.66 -17.53
CA GLU A 259 6.64 -3.61 -18.06
C GLU A 259 6.89 -2.26 -17.40
N ARG A 260 7.01 -2.23 -16.06
CA ARG A 260 7.29 -1.00 -15.30
C ARG A 260 8.63 -0.36 -15.67
N VAL A 261 9.66 -1.17 -15.91
CA VAL A 261 10.97 -0.69 -16.38
C VAL A 261 10.87 -0.12 -17.80
N LYS A 262 10.15 -0.81 -18.70
CA LYS A 262 9.92 -0.33 -20.07
C LYS A 262 9.15 0.99 -20.09
N ALA A 263 8.14 1.15 -19.23
CA ALA A 263 7.33 2.36 -19.15
C ALA A 263 8.05 3.53 -18.48
N GLY A 264 8.93 3.27 -17.51
CA GLY A 264 9.66 4.33 -16.77
C GLY A 264 8.77 5.20 -15.86
N SER A 265 7.52 4.79 -15.59
CA SER A 265 6.51 5.61 -14.91
C SER A 265 6.63 5.67 -13.38
N PHE A 266 7.60 4.99 -12.77
CA PHE A 266 7.82 4.97 -11.32
C PHE A 266 9.03 5.81 -10.91
N TYR A 267 9.25 5.94 -9.59
CA TYR A 267 10.30 6.77 -9.02
C TYR A 267 11.68 6.57 -9.70
N ASN A 268 12.33 7.71 -10.00
CA ASN A 268 13.60 7.79 -10.73
C ASN A 268 13.64 6.97 -12.04
N GLY A 269 12.54 7.00 -12.78
CA GLY A 269 12.39 6.25 -14.03
C GLY A 269 12.37 4.74 -13.81
N SER A 270 11.74 4.24 -12.74
CA SER A 270 11.70 2.81 -12.37
C SER A 270 13.05 2.21 -11.96
N GLU A 271 13.95 3.00 -11.35
CA GLU A 271 15.28 2.55 -10.87
C GLU A 271 15.18 1.34 -9.93
N GLU A 272 14.22 1.38 -9.00
CA GLU A 272 13.95 0.30 -8.06
C GLU A 272 13.72 -1.04 -8.79
N TYR A 273 12.86 -1.05 -9.81
CA TYR A 273 12.52 -2.25 -10.57
C TYR A 273 13.67 -2.73 -11.46
N ARG A 274 14.51 -1.82 -11.99
CA ARG A 274 15.73 -2.21 -12.72
C ARG A 274 16.67 -3.00 -11.84
N ASN A 275 16.89 -2.56 -10.59
CA ASN A 275 17.76 -3.27 -9.65
C ASN A 275 17.20 -4.64 -9.29
N TYR A 276 15.88 -4.79 -9.20
CA TYR A 276 15.23 -6.09 -8.98
C TYR A 276 15.47 -7.04 -10.13
N LEU A 277 15.15 -6.61 -11.35
CA LEU A 277 15.38 -7.43 -12.54
C LEU A 277 16.87 -7.78 -12.72
N ASN A 278 17.78 -6.84 -12.46
CA ASN A 278 19.23 -7.12 -12.55
C ASN A 278 19.66 -8.21 -11.57
N LEU A 279 19.19 -8.16 -10.31
CA LEU A 279 19.52 -9.21 -9.34
C LEU A 279 18.93 -10.55 -9.78
N PHE A 280 17.66 -10.57 -10.17
CA PHE A 280 16.95 -11.82 -10.49
C PHE A 280 17.41 -12.46 -11.80
N ASN A 281 17.84 -11.66 -12.80
CA ASN A 281 18.38 -12.20 -14.04
C ASN A 281 19.80 -12.77 -13.89
N ASN A 282 20.56 -12.29 -12.89
CA ASN A 282 21.96 -12.68 -12.68
C ASN A 282 22.15 -13.75 -11.59
N ASN A 283 21.08 -14.18 -10.92
CA ASN A 283 21.15 -15.16 -9.83
C ASN A 283 20.07 -16.22 -10.00
N GLU A 284 20.47 -17.50 -10.07
CA GLU A 284 19.54 -18.63 -10.13
C GLU A 284 18.75 -18.83 -8.84
N SER A 285 19.23 -18.30 -7.72
CA SER A 285 18.55 -18.31 -6.44
C SER A 285 18.75 -17.01 -5.68
N VAL A 286 17.66 -16.42 -5.19
CA VAL A 286 17.70 -15.27 -4.28
C VAL A 286 16.88 -15.61 -3.05
N ASN A 287 17.56 -15.81 -1.93
CA ASN A 287 16.93 -16.08 -0.65
C ASN A 287 16.86 -14.79 0.19
N PHE A 288 15.65 -14.39 0.54
CA PHE A 288 15.43 -13.24 1.42
C PHE A 288 15.49 -13.64 2.88
N PHE A 289 15.18 -14.91 3.19
CA PHE A 289 15.17 -15.44 4.54
C PHE A 289 16.57 -15.42 5.15
N TYR A 290 16.65 -15.00 6.40
CA TYR A 290 17.86 -14.96 7.23
C TYR A 290 17.47 -15.16 8.70
N GLU A 291 18.46 -15.24 9.61
CA GLU A 291 18.23 -15.51 11.04
C GLU A 291 17.28 -14.51 11.72
N GLY A 292 17.23 -13.25 11.28
CA GLY A 292 16.30 -12.24 11.80
C GLY A 292 14.92 -12.22 11.14
N SER A 293 14.59 -13.21 10.31
CA SER A 293 13.27 -13.34 9.68
C SER A 293 12.25 -13.94 10.64
N VAL A 294 11.07 -13.33 10.72
CA VAL A 294 9.95 -13.78 11.55
C VAL A 294 8.79 -14.18 10.66
N LYS A 295 8.12 -15.28 11.01
CA LYS A 295 6.87 -15.67 10.36
C LYS A 295 5.73 -14.80 10.89
N TYR A 296 4.99 -14.16 10.00
CA TYR A 296 3.71 -13.55 10.30
C TYR A 296 2.65 -14.65 10.41
N GLU A 297 2.18 -14.90 11.62
CA GLU A 297 1.08 -15.84 11.88
C GLU A 297 -0.23 -15.11 12.19
N ASN A 298 -0.12 -14.00 12.92
CA ASN A 298 -1.21 -13.09 13.27
C ASN A 298 -0.59 -11.77 13.75
N SER A 299 -1.41 -10.83 14.20
CA SER A 299 -0.96 -9.51 14.64
C SER A 299 0.03 -9.53 15.81
N ASN A 300 0.10 -10.61 16.61
CA ASN A 300 1.11 -10.73 17.67
C ASN A 300 2.53 -10.81 17.11
N SER A 301 2.72 -11.30 15.87
CA SER A 301 4.04 -11.31 15.22
C SER A 301 4.63 -9.91 15.11
N LEU A 302 3.80 -8.86 15.11
CA LEU A 302 4.26 -7.46 15.08
C LEU A 302 5.07 -7.06 16.33
N LYS A 303 4.92 -7.77 17.46
CA LYS A 303 5.67 -7.53 18.71
C LYS A 303 7.18 -7.76 18.54
N GLU A 304 7.58 -8.55 17.55
CA GLU A 304 9.01 -8.77 17.23
C GLU A 304 9.68 -7.51 16.65
N ILE A 305 8.90 -6.53 16.19
CA ILE A 305 9.42 -5.30 15.58
C ILE A 305 9.48 -4.19 16.64
N LYS A 306 10.69 -3.90 17.11
CA LYS A 306 10.94 -2.84 18.12
C LYS A 306 10.44 -1.44 17.74
N LEU A 307 10.27 -1.18 16.44
CA LEU A 307 9.78 0.11 15.93
C LEU A 307 8.27 0.30 16.11
N LEU A 308 7.51 -0.80 16.22
CA LEU A 308 6.07 -0.77 16.35
C LEU A 308 5.68 -0.59 17.82
N GLN A 309 4.68 0.26 18.04
CA GLN A 309 4.12 0.53 19.34
C GLN A 309 2.67 0.08 19.36
N LYS A 310 2.24 -0.48 20.49
CA LYS A 310 0.83 -0.75 20.74
C LYS A 310 0.07 0.56 20.91
N ILE A 311 -1.14 0.64 20.35
CA ILE A 311 -2.07 1.74 20.61
C ILE A 311 -2.70 1.58 22.00
#